data_AF-A0A939KWH7-F1
#
_entry.id   AF-A0A939KWH7-F1
#
_cell.length_a   1.000
_cell.length_b   1.000
_cell.length_c   1.000
_cell.angle_alpha   90.00
_cell.angle_beta   90.00
_cell.angle_gamma   90.00
#
_symmetry.space_group_name_H-M   'P 1'
#
loop_
_entity.id
_entity.type
_entity.pdbx_description
1 polymer ?
#
loop_
_entity_poly.entity_id
_entity_poly.type
_entity_poly.pdbx_seq_one_letter_code
_entity_poly.pdbx_strand_id
1 'polypeptide(L)' 'MEYQDIITIEPGKRSGKPCIRGMRITVYDILEYLAGGMTEAEILEDFSELTSEDIKACLAMRSDRE' A
#
# COMPACT_ATOMS: atom_id res chain seq x y z
N MET A 1 8.97 -3.91 -11.89
CA MET A 1 7.52 -3.98 -11.65
C MET A 1 7.07 -2.56 -11.41
N GLU A 2 6.22 -2.02 -12.27
CA GLU A 2 5.79 -0.62 -12.18
C GLU A 2 4.71 -0.53 -11.11
N TYR A 3 5.06 -0.02 -9.92
CA TYR A 3 4.09 0.18 -8.82
C TYR A 3 3.01 1.22 -9.18
N GLN A 4 3.20 1.97 -10.27
CA GLN A 4 2.33 3.05 -10.73
C GLN A 4 0.95 2.59 -11.21
N ASP A 5 0.80 1.33 -11.62
CA ASP A 5 -0.51 0.77 -12.00
C ASP A 5 -1.35 0.39 -10.75
N ILE A 6 -0.67 0.13 -9.64
CA ILE A 6 -1.27 -0.35 -8.38
C ILE A 6 -1.46 0.79 -7.37
N ILE A 7 -0.51 1.70 -7.28
CA ILE A 7 -0.56 2.82 -6.34
C ILE A 7 -1.09 4.05 -7.06
N THR A 8 -2.26 4.51 -6.64
CA THR A 8 -2.90 5.70 -7.19
C THR A 8 -2.74 6.89 -6.25
N ILE A 9 -2.48 8.06 -6.81
CA ILE A 9 -2.43 9.32 -6.07
C ILE A 9 -3.60 10.18 -6.55
N GLU A 10 -4.67 10.18 -5.78
CA GLU A 10 -5.89 10.93 -6.09
C GLU A 10 -5.93 12.22 -5.27
N PRO A 11 -5.92 13.41 -5.90
CA PRO A 11 -6.01 14.68 -5.17
C PRO A 11 -7.34 14.76 -4.42
N GLY A 12 -7.28 14.98 -3.11
CA GLY A 12 -8.46 15.02 -2.22
C GLY A 12 -8.79 13.70 -1.53
N LYS A 13 -8.28 12.55 -2.00
CA LYS A 13 -8.41 11.27 -1.31
C LYS A 13 -7.27 11.10 -0.30
N ARG A 14 -7.60 10.92 0.99
CA ARG A 14 -6.63 10.82 2.10
C ARG A 14 -5.56 11.95 2.05
N SER A 15 -5.98 13.17 1.68
CA SER A 15 -5.09 14.34 1.50
C SER A 15 -4.02 14.19 0.40
N GLY A 16 -4.32 13.48 -0.69
CA GLY A 16 -3.38 13.28 -1.80
C GLY A 16 -2.26 12.30 -1.48
N LYS A 17 -2.46 11.43 -0.48
CA LYS A 17 -1.52 10.37 -0.14
C LYS A 17 -1.63 9.22 -1.15
N PRO A 18 -0.51 8.55 -1.49
CA PRO A 18 -0.53 7.34 -2.29
C PRO A 18 -1.39 6.27 -1.63
N CYS A 19 -2.43 5.85 -2.33
CA CYS A 19 -3.38 4.83 -1.94
C CYS A 19 -3.24 3.61 -2.84
N ILE A 20 -3.55 2.44 -2.30
CA ILE A 20 -3.67 1.21 -3.09
C ILE A 20 -4.91 1.33 -3.96
N ARG A 21 -4.84 0.85 -5.21
CA ARG A 21 -5.87 0.99 -6.25
C ARG A 21 -7.27 0.72 -5.69
N GLY A 22 -8.19 1.67 -5.90
CA GLY A 22 -9.59 1.54 -5.46
C GLY A 22 -9.81 1.58 -3.94
N MET A 23 -8.75 1.50 -3.13
CA MET A 23 -8.84 1.45 -1.67
C MET A 23 -8.62 2.82 -1.02
N ARG A 24 -8.99 2.90 0.26
CA ARG A 24 -8.66 4.03 1.15
C ARG A 24 -7.49 3.71 2.08
N ILE A 25 -6.75 2.64 1.79
CA ILE A 25 -5.54 2.22 2.49
C ILE A 25 -4.36 2.89 1.78
N THR A 26 -3.54 3.61 2.54
CA THR A 26 -2.35 4.28 2.01
C THR A 26 -1.15 3.36 2.07
N VAL A 27 -0.16 3.63 1.23
CA VAL A 27 1.16 2.97 1.31
C VAL A 27 1.74 3.08 2.72
N TYR A 28 1.52 4.22 3.38
CA TYR A 28 1.97 4.45 4.75
C TYR A 28 1.27 3.53 5.75
N ASP A 29 -0.04 3.29 5.62
CA ASP A 29 -0.78 2.38 6.52
C ASP A 29 -0.15 0.98 6.48
N ILE A 30 0.16 0.45 5.28
CA ILE A 30 0.82 -0.86 5.13
C ILE A 30 2.21 -0.87 5.78
N LEU A 31 3.00 0.18 5.55
CA LEU A 31 4.34 0.31 6.15
C LEU A 31 4.26 0.42 7.68
N GLU A 32 3.25 1.10 8.22
CA GLU A 32 3.00 1.20 9.66
C GLU A 32 2.58 -0.14 10.25
N TYR A 33 1.72 -0.92 9.59
CA TYR A 33 1.36 -2.28 10.03
C TYR A 33 2.58 -3.20 10.06
N LEU A 34 3.39 -3.20 9.01
CA LEU A 34 4.63 -3.97 8.95
C LEU A 34 5.63 -3.52 10.03
N ALA A 35 5.77 -2.21 10.26
CA ALA A 35 6.62 -1.66 11.32
C ALA A 35 6.09 -2.00 12.72
N GLY A 36 4.77 -2.15 12.86
CA GLY A 36 4.10 -2.62 14.08
C GLY A 36 4.24 -4.13 14.33
N GLY A 37 4.84 -4.88 13.40
CA GLY A 37 5.10 -6.30 13.53
C GLY A 37 4.04 -7.23 12.91
N MET A 38 3.04 -6.69 12.21
CA MET A 38 2.14 -7.52 11.40
C MET A 38 2.89 -8.14 10.25
N THR A 39 2.50 -9.38 9.90
CA THR A 39 3.02 -10.04 8.69
C THR A 39 2.17 -9.69 7.47
N GLU A 40 2.74 -9.83 6.27
CA GLU A 40 1.99 -9.65 5.01
C GLU A 40 0.76 -10.55 4.96
N ALA A 41 0.85 -11.78 5.48
CA ALA A 41 -0.27 -12.72 5.53
C ALA A 41 -1.42 -12.21 6.42
N GLU A 42 -1.11 -11.68 7.60
CA GLU A 42 -2.13 -11.10 8.50
C GLU A 42 -2.81 -9.89 7.88
N ILE A 43 -2.05 -9.03 7.19
CA ILE A 43 -2.62 -7.89 6.47
C ILE A 43 -3.58 -8.37 5.36
N LEU A 44 -3.22 -9.42 4.63
CA LEU A 44 -4.09 -10.00 3.59
C LEU A 44 -5.32 -10.70 4.19
N GLU A 45 -5.22 -11.21 5.40
CA GLU A 45 -6.33 -11.84 6.12
C GLU A 45 -7.33 -10.78 6.63
N ASP A 46 -6.84 -9.65 7.15
CA ASP A 46 -7.67 -8.52 7.59
C ASP A 46 -8.30 -7.77 6.41
N PHE A 47 -7.56 -7.64 5.31
CA PHE A 47 -7.99 -6.99 4.08
C PHE A 47 -8.04 -7.99 2.91
N SER A 48 -9.13 -8.75 2.82
CA SER A 48 -9.34 -9.74 1.75
C SER A 48 -9.33 -9.17 0.31
N GLU A 49 -9.50 -7.86 0.17
CA GLU A 49 -9.38 -7.16 -1.11
C GLU A 49 -7.91 -6.88 -1.50
N LEU A 50 -6.98 -6.93 -0.53
CA LEU A 50 -5.55 -6.75 -0.79
C LEU A 50 -4.96 -8.03 -1.39
N THR A 51 -3.98 -7.83 -2.25
CA THR A 51 -3.16 -8.90 -2.80
C THR A 51 -1.71 -8.71 -2.40
N SER A 52 -0.94 -9.80 -2.42
CA SER A 52 0.50 -9.73 -2.15
C SER A 52 1.23 -8.81 -3.14
N GLU A 53 0.68 -8.58 -4.34
CA GLU A 53 1.21 -7.62 -5.30
C GLU A 53 1.02 -6.17 -4.82
N ASP A 54 -0.10 -5.86 -4.17
CA ASP A 54 -0.35 -4.52 -3.60
C ASP A 54 0.67 -4.19 -2.50
N ILE A 55 0.98 -5.15 -1.63
CA ILE A 55 1.97 -4.98 -0.56
C ILE A 55 3.38 -4.78 -1.16
N LYS A 56 3.74 -5.60 -2.16
CA LYS A 56 5.02 -5.45 -2.88
C LYS A 56 5.13 -4.10 -3.58
N ALA A 57 4.04 -3.60 -4.17
CA ALA A 57 4.00 -2.27 -4.79
C ALA A 57 4.22 -1.16 -3.76
N CYS A 58 3.65 -1.28 -2.56
CA CYS A 58 3.89 -0.36 -1.45
C CYS A 58 5.37 -0.30 -1.05
N LEU A 59 6.03 -1.46 -0.95
CA LEU A 59 7.45 -1.56 -0.64
C LEU A 59 8.32 -0.99 -1.77
N ALA A 60 8.00 -1.32 -3.03
CA ALA A 60 8.72 -0.83 -4.19
C ALA A 60 8.67 0.70 -4.32
N MET A 61 7.49 1.31 -4.10
CA MET A 61 7.33 2.77 -4.11
C MET A 61 8.21 3.45 -3.05
N ARG A 62 8.38 2.83 -1.87
CA ARG A 62 9.24 3.36 -0.82
C ARG A 62 10.71 3.36 -1.26
N SER A 63 11.18 2.26 -1.85
CA SER A 63 12.57 2.13 -2.33
C SER A 63 12.89 3.04 -3.52
N ASP A 64 11.93 3.34 -4.38
CA ASP A 64 12.13 4.22 -5.55
C ASP A 64 12.18 5.71 -5.18
N ARG A 65 11.71 6.08 -3.99
CA ARG A 65 11.77 7.44 -3.46
C ARG A 65 13.05 7.77 -2.67
N GLU A 66 14.05 6.87 -2.66
CA GLU A 66 15.38 7.10 -2.09
C GLU A 66 16.40 7.65 -3.11
#